data_AF-A0A7T6Z3Q2-F1
#
_entry.id   AF-A0A7T6Z3Q2-F1
#
_cell.length_a   1.000
_cell.length_b   1.000
_cell.length_c   1.000
_cell.angle_alpha   90.00
_cell.angle_beta   90.00
_cell.angle_gamma   90.00
#
_symmetry.space_group_name_H-M   'P 1'
#
loop_
_entity.id
_entity.type
_entity.pdbx_description
1 polymer ?
#
loop_
_entity_poly.entity_id
_entity_poly.type
_entity_poly.pdbx_seq_one_letter_code
_entity_poly.pdbx_strand_id
1 'polypeptide(L)'
;MYRRSDVIPQVESNSLVNDSGNSDVDVTVNVETTALAYALACFYYADGRLDKKQYETMLGEMDRQFEKRGLRTSRPAEDTTPHPRPFWLL
;
A
#
# COMPACT_ATOMS: atom_id res chain seq x y z
N MET A 1 32.85 26.50 -50.82
CA MET A 1 31.75 25.61 -51.22
C MET A 1 31.64 24.48 -50.21
N TYR A 2 30.65 24.48 -49.33
CA TYR A 2 30.35 23.36 -48.42
C TYR A 2 29.18 22.57 -49.01
N ARG A 3 29.36 21.26 -49.22
CA ARG A 3 28.33 20.35 -49.76
C ARG A 3 27.39 19.94 -48.63
N ARG A 4 26.10 20.22 -48.79
CA ARG A 4 25.00 19.57 -48.07
C ARG A 4 25.12 18.06 -48.23
N SER A 5 25.21 17.29 -47.15
CA SER A 5 24.44 16.06 -46.88
C SER A 5 25.08 15.17 -45.79
N ASP A 6 25.40 15.72 -44.63
CA ASP A 6 25.55 14.88 -43.43
C ASP A 6 24.17 14.76 -42.78
N VAL A 7 23.41 13.78 -43.27
CA VAL A 7 22.15 13.37 -42.64
C VAL A 7 22.54 12.63 -41.37
N ILE A 8 22.45 13.30 -40.21
CA ILE A 8 22.56 12.65 -38.91
C ILE A 8 21.42 11.63 -38.85
N PRO A 9 21.68 10.32 -38.75
CA PRO A 9 20.60 9.36 -38.58
C PRO A 9 19.87 9.75 -37.29
N GLN A 10 18.57 10.04 -37.40
CA GLN A 10 17.68 10.07 -36.26
C GLN A 10 17.72 8.66 -35.67
N VAL A 11 18.60 8.45 -34.68
CA VAL A 11 18.54 7.28 -33.84
C VAL A 11 17.23 7.45 -33.08
N GLU A 12 16.18 6.80 -33.58
CA GLU A 12 14.96 6.64 -32.82
C GLU A 12 15.36 5.99 -31.50
N SER A 13 15.38 6.79 -30.44
CA SER A 13 15.37 6.29 -29.08
C SER A 13 14.00 5.68 -28.85
N ASN A 14 13.78 4.50 -29.44
CA ASN A 14 12.77 3.56 -29.02
C ASN A 14 13.22 3.00 -27.67
N SER A 15 13.31 3.88 -26.68
CA SER A 15 13.39 3.46 -25.30
C SER A 15 12.13 2.65 -25.05
N LEU A 16 12.30 1.36 -24.78
CA LEU A 16 11.26 0.48 -24.25
C LEU A 16 10.85 0.94 -22.83
N VAL A 17 10.41 2.19 -22.69
CA VAL A 17 9.81 2.70 -21.45
C VAL A 17 8.45 2.05 -21.19
N ASN A 18 7.98 1.22 -22.12
CA ASN A 18 6.72 0.49 -21.99
C ASN A 18 6.83 -0.76 -21.10
N ASP A 19 8.05 -1.21 -20.75
CA ASP A 19 8.29 -2.46 -20.00
C ASP A 19 9.25 -2.28 -18.79
N SER A 20 9.28 -1.09 -18.17
CA SER A 20 9.89 -1.01 -16.84
C SER A 20 8.90 -1.58 -15.82
N GLY A 21 8.97 -2.88 -15.57
CA GLY A 21 8.24 -3.62 -14.52
C GLY A 21 8.56 -3.19 -13.08
N ASN A 22 8.99 -1.95 -12.88
CA ASN A 22 9.24 -1.29 -11.61
C ASN A 22 8.20 -0.22 -11.27
N SER A 23 7.22 0.04 -12.15
CA SER A 23 6.12 0.99 -11.87
C SER A 23 4.96 0.38 -11.10
N ASP A 24 4.94 -0.94 -10.92
CA ASP A 24 3.94 -1.65 -10.12
C ASP A 24 4.47 -1.89 -8.70
N VAL A 25 4.63 -0.80 -7.95
CA VAL A 25 5.05 -0.86 -6.55
C VAL A 25 3.85 -0.54 -5.69
N ASP A 26 3.23 -1.59 -5.15
CA ASP A 26 2.18 -1.48 -4.15
C ASP A 26 2.76 -0.97 -2.82
N VAL A 27 2.69 0.35 -2.61
CA VAL A 27 3.03 0.95 -1.31
C VAL A 27 1.84 0.80 -0.37
N THR A 28 1.91 -0.18 0.53
CA THR A 28 0.94 -0.31 1.62
C THR A 28 1.37 0.56 2.80
N VAL A 29 0.71 1.71 2.99
CA VAL A 29 0.90 2.54 4.20
C VAL A 29 -0.05 2.05 5.28
N ASN A 30 0.48 1.33 6.27
CA ASN A 30 -0.29 0.93 7.45
C ASN A 30 -0.22 2.04 8.51
N VAL A 31 -1.27 2.84 8.64
CA VAL A 31 -1.37 3.84 9.72
C VAL A 31 -2.02 3.20 10.93
N GLU A 32 -1.23 2.82 11.92
CA GLU A 32 -1.74 2.32 13.19
C GLU A 32 -2.30 3.46 14.05
N THR A 33 -3.61 3.69 13.94
CA THR A 33 -4.32 4.73 14.71
C THR A 33 -4.84 4.25 16.06
N THR A 34 -4.64 2.97 16.40
CA THR A 34 -5.19 2.32 17.61
C THR A 34 -4.68 2.98 18.89
N ALA A 35 -3.36 3.18 19.00
CA ALA A 35 -2.76 3.82 20.16
C ALA A 35 -3.25 5.27 20.33
N LEU A 36 -3.42 6.00 19.21
CA LEU A 36 -3.92 7.37 19.21
C LEU A 36 -5.39 7.44 19.67
N ALA A 37 -6.23 6.53 19.16
CA ALA A 37 -7.64 6.45 19.56
C ALA A 37 -7.79 6.13 21.05
N TYR A 38 -6.98 5.21 21.57
CA TYR A 38 -6.96 4.88 23.00
C TYR A 38 -6.50 6.07 23.85
N ALA A 39 -5.41 6.74 23.47
CA ALA A 39 -4.92 7.93 24.16
C ALA A 39 -5.99 9.04 24.23
N LEU A 40 -6.74 9.23 23.14
CA LEU A 40 -7.83 10.19 23.08
C LEU A 40 -9.00 9.81 24.00
N ALA A 41 -9.36 8.52 24.07
CA ALA A 41 -10.38 8.03 24.99
C ALA A 41 -9.97 8.29 26.46
N CYS A 42 -8.71 8.00 26.82
CA CYS A 42 -8.18 8.28 28.15
C CYS A 42 -8.19 9.78 28.47
N PHE A 43 -7.81 10.63 27.51
CA PHE A 43 -7.86 12.09 27.68
C PHE A 43 -9.28 12.57 27.98
N TYR A 44 -10.28 12.14 27.21
CA TYR A 44 -11.67 12.56 27.44
C TYR A 44 -12.27 12.06 28.75
N TYR A 45 -11.85 10.88 29.20
CA TYR A 45 -12.25 10.37 30.52
C TYR A 45 -11.62 11.18 31.65
N ALA A 46 -10.32 11.50 31.54
CA ALA A 46 -9.61 12.32 32.53
C ALA A 46 -10.13 13.77 32.57
N ASP A 47 -10.50 14.34 31.43
CA ASP A 47 -11.11 15.68 31.32
C ASP A 47 -12.56 15.72 31.83
N GLY A 48 -13.15 14.57 32.19
CA GLY A 48 -14.52 14.47 32.71
C GLY A 48 -15.62 14.64 31.65
N ARG A 49 -15.25 14.65 30.36
CA ARG A 49 -16.21 14.71 29.24
C ARG A 49 -16.94 13.39 29.00
N LEU A 50 -16.35 12.28 29.47
CA LEU A 50 -16.95 10.97 29.43
C LEU A 50 -17.14 10.47 30.86
N ASP A 51 -18.33 9.98 31.16
CA ASP A 51 -18.54 9.15 32.33
C ASP A 51 -17.94 7.73 32.11
N LYS A 52 -17.84 6.95 33.19
CA LYS A 52 -17.26 5.60 33.13
C LYS A 52 -17.98 4.69 32.14
N LYS A 53 -19.31 4.75 32.07
CA LYS A 53 -20.12 3.91 31.18
C LYS A 53 -19.91 4.31 29.72
N GLN A 54 -19.84 5.60 29.44
CA GLN A 54 -19.55 6.15 28.11
C GLN A 54 -18.14 5.79 27.66
N TYR A 55 -17.16 5.85 28.56
CA TYR A 55 -15.79 5.43 28.30
C TYR A 55 -15.71 3.94 27.96
N GLU A 56 -16.31 3.07 28.76
CA GLU A 56 -16.37 1.62 28.50
C GLU A 56 -17.08 1.30 27.17
N THR A 57 -18.16 2.03 26.86
CA THR A 57 -18.88 1.89 25.58
C THR A 57 -18.00 2.31 24.40
N MET A 58 -17.25 3.41 24.54
CA MET A 58 -16.34 3.90 23.50
C MET A 58 -15.23 2.88 23.23
N LEU A 59 -14.64 2.28 24.26
CA LEU A 59 -13.63 1.22 24.10
C LEU A 59 -14.20 0.00 23.37
N GLY A 60 -15.39 -0.46 23.76
CA GLY A 60 -16.04 -1.60 23.10
C GLY A 60 -16.35 -1.35 21.62
N GLU A 61 -16.84 -0.16 21.26
CA GLU A 61 -17.04 0.20 19.86
C GLU A 61 -15.71 0.37 19.13
N MET A 62 -14.68 0.91 19.79
CA MET A 62 -13.34 1.06 19.22
C MET A 62 -12.76 -0.31 18.82
N ASP A 63 -12.79 -1.29 19.72
CA ASP A 63 -12.32 -2.66 19.44
C ASP A 63 -13.10 -3.29 18.28
N ARG A 64 -14.42 -3.14 18.27
CA ARG A 64 -15.29 -3.59 17.17
C ARG A 64 -14.91 -2.97 15.83
N GLN A 65 -14.53 -1.69 15.79
CA GLN A 65 -14.10 -1.03 14.55
C GLN A 65 -12.73 -1.53 14.08
N PHE A 66 -11.82 -1.84 15.01
CA PHE A 66 -10.52 -2.39 14.65
C PHE A 66 -10.61 -3.82 14.11
N GLU A 67 -11.46 -4.66 14.70
CA GLU A 67 -11.74 -6.01 14.20
C GLU A 67 -12.34 -5.97 12.78
N LYS A 68 -13.32 -5.09 12.53
CA LYS A 68 -13.96 -4.93 11.22
C LYS A 68 -13.02 -4.46 10.11
N ARG A 69 -12.02 -3.65 10.45
CA ARG A 69 -11.06 -3.13 9.47
C ARG A 69 -10.10 -4.18 8.93
N GLY A 70 -10.17 -5.42 9.44
CA GLY A 70 -9.37 -6.50 8.88
C GLY A 70 -7.89 -6.18 8.93
N LEU A 71 -7.43 -5.47 9.97
CA LEU A 71 -6.02 -5.36 10.35
C LEU A 71 -5.48 -6.73 10.83
N ARG A 72 -5.85 -7.79 10.11
CA ARG A 72 -5.15 -9.06 10.06
C ARG A 72 -3.85 -8.77 9.32
N THR A 73 -2.75 -8.84 10.05
CA THR A 73 -1.37 -8.62 9.63
C THR A 73 -0.86 -9.64 8.61
N SER A 74 -1.73 -10.38 7.91
CA SER A 74 -1.35 -11.49 7.06
C SER A 74 -1.95 -11.29 5.67
N ARG A 75 -1.10 -10.95 4.69
CA ARG A 75 -1.38 -11.24 3.28
C ARG A 75 -1.81 -12.71 3.19
N PRO A 76 -2.94 -13.05 2.54
CA PRO A 76 -3.15 -14.44 2.15
C PRO A 76 -1.96 -14.83 1.25
N ALA A 77 -1.33 -15.96 1.57
CA ALA A 77 -0.20 -16.48 0.80
C ALA A 77 -0.57 -16.51 -0.68
N GLU A 78 0.33 -15.92 -1.48
CA GLU A 78 0.26 -15.88 -2.93
C GLU A 78 -0.05 -17.28 -3.48
N ASP A 79 -1.01 -17.35 -4.40
CA ASP A 79 -1.42 -18.56 -5.09
C ASP A 79 -0.24 -19.12 -5.88
N THR A 80 0.49 -20.08 -5.29
CA THR A 80 1.51 -20.89 -5.98
C THR A 80 0.86 -21.77 -7.05
N THR A 81 0.39 -21.17 -8.14
CA THR A 81 0.14 -21.92 -9.37
C THR A 81 1.48 -22.14 -10.07
N PRO A 82 1.88 -23.39 -10.34
CA PRO A 82 3.13 -23.64 -11.05
C PRO A 82 3.00 -23.12 -12.49
N HIS A 83 3.80 -22.11 -12.84
CA HIS A 83 3.89 -21.65 -14.22
C HIS A 83 4.46 -22.78 -15.10
N PRO A 84 3.79 -23.15 -16.20
CA PRO A 84 4.34 -24.12 -17.14
C PRO A 84 5.64 -23.56 -17.72
N ARG A 85 6.70 -24.39 -17.73
CA ARG A 85 8.01 -23.98 -18.27
C ARG A 85 7.84 -23.57 -19.74
N PRO A 86 8.45 -22.46 -20.18
CA PRO A 86 8.40 -22.06 -21.57
C PRO A 86 9.04 -23.15 -22.44
N PHE A 87 8.41 -23.42 -23.58
CA PHE A 87 8.74 -24.51 -24.50
C PHE A 87 10.14 -24.43 -25.13
N TRP A 88 10.85 -23.31 -24.93
CA TRP A 88 12.22 -23.10 -25.41
C TRP A 88 13.32 -23.68 -24.50
N LEU A 89 12.93 -24.38 -23.43
CA LEU A 89 13.83 -25.12 -22.54
C LEU A 89 13.86 -26.64 -22.83
N LEU A 90 13.42 -27.05 -24.02
CA LEU A 90 13.46 -28.43 -24.52
C LEU A 90 14.38 -28.55 -25.75
#